data_AF-A0A814J8D2-F1
#
_entry.id   AF-A0A814J8D2-F1
#
_cell.length_a   1.000
_cell.length_b   1.000
_cell.length_c   1.000
_cell.angle_alpha   90.00
_cell.angle_beta   90.00
_cell.angle_gamma   90.00
#
_symmetry.space_group_name_H-M   'P 1'
#
loop_
_entity.id
_entity.type
_entity.pdbx_description
1 polymer ?
#
loop_
_entity_poly.entity_id
_entity_poly.type
_entity_poly.pdbx_seq_one_letter_code
_entity_poly.pdbx_strand_id
1 'polypeptide(L)'
;MLKSVFILTILVVCVISKDIDELLQSMSNEQKCGQMTQITFELVQNDKQENYDENPVNFTKAEYAIKEKNIGSILNAPFYVAQKASTWQKVLESLQNVSLSSDSKIPILFGLDSIHGANYIQEAVLFPHPVSMAGSFNLEIAKKVGEITSLE
;
A
#
# COMPACT_ATOMS: atom_id res chain seq x y z
N MET A 1 -0.62 -34.02 -11.47
CA MET A 1 -0.93 -32.99 -10.46
C MET A 1 -0.55 -31.56 -10.88
N LEU A 2 -0.38 -31.28 -12.19
CA LEU A 2 0.06 -29.96 -12.69
C LEU A 2 -0.96 -29.24 -13.61
N LYS A 3 -2.16 -29.81 -13.81
CA LYS A 3 -3.20 -29.19 -14.66
C LYS A 3 -4.17 -28.28 -13.92
N SER A 4 -4.19 -28.31 -12.57
CA SER A 4 -5.16 -27.54 -11.78
C SER A 4 -4.69 -26.14 -11.36
N VAL A 5 -3.40 -25.83 -11.48
CA VAL A 5 -2.87 -24.51 -11.07
C VAL A 5 -3.07 -23.45 -12.16
N PHE A 6 -3.08 -23.84 -13.43
CA PHE A 6 -3.21 -22.90 -14.55
C PHE A 6 -4.65 -22.38 -14.77
N ILE A 7 -5.65 -23.11 -14.27
CA ILE A 7 -7.07 -22.71 -14.37
C ILE A 7 -7.40 -21.60 -13.37
N LEU A 8 -6.68 -21.51 -12.25
CA LEU A 8 -6.95 -20.53 -11.21
C LEU A 8 -6.54 -19.11 -11.60
N THR A 9 -5.54 -18.94 -12.48
CA THR A 9 -5.07 -17.61 -12.91
C THR A 9 -5.98 -16.95 -13.95
N ILE A 10 -6.69 -17.74 -14.76
CA ILE A 10 -7.59 -17.21 -15.81
C ILE A 10 -8.95 -16.80 -15.24
N LEU A 11 -9.40 -17.42 -14.14
CA LEU A 11 -10.68 -17.07 -13.52
C LEU A 11 -10.66 -15.72 -12.78
N VAL A 12 -9.51 -15.28 -12.27
CA VAL A 12 -9.40 -14.03 -11.48
C VAL A 12 -9.62 -12.79 -12.35
N VAL A 13 -9.17 -12.79 -13.61
CA VAL A 13 -9.30 -11.61 -14.49
C VAL A 13 -10.75 -11.36 -14.91
N CYS A 14 -11.54 -12.42 -15.11
CA CYS A 14 -12.93 -12.30 -15.58
C CYS A 14 -13.92 -11.89 -14.47
N VAL A 15 -13.55 -12.08 -13.18
CA VAL A 15 -14.35 -11.63 -12.02
C VAL A 15 -14.18 -10.12 -11.80
N ILE A 16 -13.00 -9.57 -12.05
CA ILE A 16 -12.70 -8.14 -11.84
C ILE A 16 -13.49 -7.25 -12.82
N SER A 17 -13.67 -7.66 -14.08
CA SER A 17 -14.19 -6.75 -15.11
C SER A 17 -15.68 -6.44 -15.01
N LYS A 18 -16.50 -7.33 -14.43
CA LYS A 18 -17.94 -7.06 -14.26
C LYS A 18 -18.24 -6.15 -13.06
N ASP A 19 -17.36 -6.15 -12.06
CA ASP A 19 -17.54 -5.39 -10.81
C ASP A 19 -17.13 -3.91 -10.97
N ILE A 20 -16.10 -3.62 -11.78
CA ILE A 20 -15.60 -2.25 -11.95
C ILE A 20 -16.62 -1.32 -12.64
N ASP A 21 -17.29 -1.76 -13.71
CA ASP A 21 -18.24 -0.91 -14.43
C ASP A 21 -19.47 -0.59 -13.56
N GLU A 22 -19.98 -1.56 -12.81
CA GLU A 22 -21.07 -1.37 -11.85
C GLU A 22 -20.65 -0.45 -10.70
N LEU A 23 -19.45 -0.67 -10.14
CA LEU A 23 -18.87 0.20 -9.12
C LEU A 23 -18.73 1.65 -9.61
N LEU A 24 -18.16 1.85 -10.80
CA LEU A 24 -17.99 3.18 -11.40
C LEU A 24 -19.34 3.86 -11.70
N GLN A 25 -20.37 3.10 -12.06
CA GLN A 25 -21.71 3.66 -12.24
C GLN A 25 -22.34 4.06 -10.90
N SER A 26 -22.07 3.34 -9.82
CA SER A 26 -22.58 3.65 -8.48
C SER A 26 -21.90 4.86 -7.82
N MET A 27 -20.69 5.22 -8.26
CA MET A 27 -19.90 6.30 -7.67
C MET A 27 -20.29 7.70 -8.17
N SER A 28 -20.29 8.66 -7.24
CA SER A 28 -20.34 10.09 -7.57
C SER A 28 -19.05 10.56 -8.25
N ASN A 29 -19.08 11.74 -8.89
CA ASN A 29 -17.87 12.32 -9.49
C ASN A 29 -16.82 12.64 -8.43
N GLU A 30 -17.24 13.09 -7.24
CA GLU A 30 -16.37 13.36 -6.10
C GLU A 30 -15.67 12.09 -5.64
N GLN A 31 -16.40 10.96 -5.54
CA GLN A 31 -15.81 9.67 -5.19
C GLN A 31 -14.78 9.22 -6.24
N LYS A 32 -15.06 9.40 -7.53
CA LYS A 32 -14.12 9.08 -8.62
C LYS A 32 -12.85 9.93 -8.54
N CYS A 33 -13.00 11.24 -8.37
CA CYS A 33 -11.86 12.15 -8.17
C CYS A 33 -11.05 11.78 -6.92
N GLY A 34 -11.74 11.41 -5.83
CA GLY A 34 -11.11 10.91 -4.61
C GLY A 34 -10.27 9.65 -4.88
N GLN A 35 -10.83 8.67 -5.58
CA GLN A 35 -10.10 7.44 -5.93
C GLN A 35 -8.88 7.68 -6.83
N MET A 36 -8.86 8.78 -7.60
CA MET A 36 -7.70 9.23 -8.37
C MET A 36 -6.71 10.09 -7.56
N THR A 37 -6.99 10.34 -6.28
CA THR A 37 -6.17 11.17 -5.40
C THR A 37 -5.31 10.31 -4.49
N GLN A 38 -4.01 10.57 -4.55
CA GLN A 38 -3.01 9.99 -3.66
C GLN A 38 -2.40 11.08 -2.77
N ILE A 39 -2.35 10.83 -1.46
CA ILE A 39 -1.77 11.78 -0.48
C ILE A 39 -0.57 11.19 0.26
N THR A 40 0.29 12.06 0.79
CA THR A 40 1.38 11.63 1.68
C THR A 40 0.88 11.32 3.10
N PHE A 41 1.46 10.32 3.75
CA PHE A 41 1.09 9.85 5.09
C PHE A 41 1.19 10.96 6.15
N GLU A 42 2.06 11.95 5.94
CA GLU A 42 2.17 13.13 6.80
C GLU A 42 0.82 13.82 7.06
N LEU A 43 -0.09 13.82 6.07
CA LEU A 43 -1.40 14.45 6.20
C LEU A 43 -2.37 13.69 7.11
N VAL A 44 -2.08 12.42 7.43
CA VAL A 44 -2.92 11.57 8.27
C VAL A 44 -2.20 11.05 9.52
N GLN A 45 -0.98 11.52 9.79
CA GLN A 45 -0.23 11.15 10.99
C GLN A 45 -0.42 12.15 12.13
N ASN A 46 -0.08 11.71 13.34
CA ASN A 46 0.05 12.57 14.51
C ASN A 46 1.19 13.58 14.32
N ASP A 47 1.04 14.80 14.84
CA ASP A 47 2.01 15.88 14.60
C ASP A 47 3.40 15.59 15.16
N LYS A 48 3.49 14.69 16.16
CA LYS A 48 4.75 14.25 16.77
C LYS A 48 4.71 12.75 17.03
N GLN A 49 5.87 12.11 16.89
CA GLN A 49 6.10 10.76 17.37
C GLN A 49 6.72 10.83 18.76
N GLU A 50 5.91 10.69 19.81
CA GLU A 50 6.44 10.63 21.18
C GLU A 50 6.96 9.23 21.51
N ASN A 51 6.29 8.20 20.98
CA ASN A 51 6.61 6.80 21.19
C ASN A 51 6.59 6.04 19.85
N TYR A 52 7.69 5.33 19.55
CA TYR A 52 7.84 4.56 18.31
C TYR A 52 7.00 3.28 18.28
N ASP A 53 6.49 2.83 19.42
CA ASP A 53 5.62 1.65 19.51
C ASP A 53 4.12 2.00 19.37
N GLU A 54 3.79 3.29 19.39
CA GLU A 54 2.43 3.78 19.19
C GLU A 54 2.05 3.84 17.72
N ASN A 55 0.75 3.75 17.46
CA ASN A 55 0.22 3.91 16.12
C ASN A 55 0.33 5.38 15.69
N PRO A 56 1.06 5.69 14.62
CA PRO A 56 1.27 7.07 14.22
C PRO A 56 0.05 7.70 13.52
N VAL A 57 -1.00 6.92 13.19
CA VAL A 57 -2.21 7.42 12.54
C VAL A 57 -2.98 8.37 13.45
N ASN A 58 -3.34 9.54 12.91
CA ASN A 58 -4.34 10.42 13.49
C ASN A 58 -5.71 10.08 12.91
N PHE A 59 -6.57 9.44 13.70
CA PHE A 59 -7.87 8.95 13.21
C PHE A 59 -8.77 10.07 12.68
N THR A 60 -8.81 11.24 13.30
CA THR A 60 -9.63 12.37 12.82
C THR A 60 -9.20 12.81 11.42
N LYS A 61 -7.89 12.95 11.18
CA LYS A 61 -7.35 13.31 9.86
C LYS A 61 -7.59 12.19 8.84
N ALA A 62 -7.39 10.92 9.25
CA ALA A 62 -7.60 9.77 8.39
C ALA A 62 -9.07 9.61 7.97
N GLU A 63 -10.02 9.77 8.90
CA GLU A 63 -11.45 9.73 8.60
C GLU A 63 -11.85 10.87 7.67
N TYR A 64 -11.35 12.09 7.90
CA TYR A 64 -11.59 13.19 6.97
C TYR A 64 -11.07 12.89 5.56
N ALA A 65 -9.84 12.39 5.44
CA ALA A 65 -9.26 12.09 4.14
C ALA A 65 -10.01 10.93 3.43
N ILE A 66 -10.28 9.84 4.14
CA ILE A 66 -10.81 8.62 3.55
C ILE A 66 -12.33 8.67 3.38
N LYS A 67 -13.08 9.06 4.42
CA LYS A 67 -14.55 9.05 4.40
C LYS A 67 -15.11 10.29 3.69
N GLU A 68 -14.61 11.48 4.04
CA GLU A 68 -15.15 12.72 3.49
C GLU A 68 -14.55 13.06 2.12
N LYS A 69 -13.24 12.85 1.93
CA LYS A 69 -12.55 13.13 0.65
C LYS A 69 -12.41 11.94 -0.28
N ASN A 70 -12.83 10.74 0.14
CA ASN A 70 -12.86 9.54 -0.69
C ASN A 70 -11.51 9.20 -1.36
N ILE A 71 -10.38 9.56 -0.73
CA ILE A 71 -9.06 9.33 -1.32
C ILE A 71 -8.84 7.84 -1.65
N GLY A 72 -8.16 7.57 -2.76
CA GLY A 72 -7.88 6.19 -3.21
C GLY A 72 -6.55 5.64 -2.71
N SER A 73 -5.60 6.52 -2.39
CA SER A 73 -4.27 6.07 -1.98
C SER A 73 -3.56 6.98 -0.98
N ILE A 74 -2.69 6.38 -0.17
CA ILE A 74 -1.74 7.04 0.72
C ILE A 74 -0.33 6.51 0.41
N LEU A 75 0.70 7.34 0.48
CA LEU A 75 2.10 6.91 0.38
C LEU A 75 2.99 7.47 1.48
N ASN A 76 4.26 7.05 1.47
CA ASN A 76 5.35 7.46 2.36
C ASN A 76 5.36 6.81 3.75
N ALA A 77 6.56 6.77 4.32
CA ALA A 77 6.79 6.28 5.67
C ALA A 77 6.35 7.30 6.73
N PRO A 78 5.79 6.85 7.86
CA PRO A 78 5.57 7.70 9.02
C PRO A 78 6.85 8.42 9.43
N PHE A 79 6.74 9.75 9.58
CA PHE A 79 7.84 10.63 9.98
C PHE A 79 9.11 10.54 9.11
N TYR A 80 8.99 10.06 7.87
CA TYR A 80 10.10 9.96 6.91
C TYR A 80 11.25 9.04 7.34
N VAL A 81 10.99 8.13 8.28
CA VAL A 81 11.98 7.17 8.80
C VAL A 81 11.47 5.74 8.69
N ALA A 82 12.39 4.78 8.63
CA ALA A 82 12.03 3.37 8.64
C ALA A 82 11.33 3.02 9.97
N GLN A 83 10.22 2.29 9.89
CA GLN A 83 9.41 1.87 11.04
C GLN A 83 9.49 0.35 11.23
N LYS A 84 9.19 -0.13 12.44
CA LYS A 84 9.08 -1.57 12.72
C LYS A 84 7.95 -2.19 11.89
N ALA A 85 8.10 -3.46 11.51
CA ALA A 85 7.03 -4.21 10.83
C ALA A 85 5.71 -4.21 11.64
N SER A 86 5.79 -4.29 12.97
CA SER A 86 4.61 -4.21 13.84
C SER A 86 3.93 -2.84 13.82
N THR A 87 4.68 -1.75 13.66
CA THR A 87 4.11 -0.40 13.48
C THR A 87 3.40 -0.30 12.15
N TRP A 88 4.00 -0.82 11.07
CA TRP A 88 3.37 -0.88 9.74
C TRP A 88 2.06 -1.68 9.74
N GLN A 89 2.01 -2.83 10.41
CA GLN A 89 0.79 -3.61 10.57
C GLN A 89 -0.33 -2.79 11.23
N LYS A 90 -0.03 -2.08 12.33
CA LYS A 90 -1.00 -1.21 13.01
C LYS A 90 -1.49 -0.08 12.10
N VAL A 91 -0.59 0.53 11.34
CA VAL A 91 -0.93 1.61 10.39
C VAL A 91 -1.88 1.10 9.32
N LEU A 92 -1.52 0.01 8.65
CA LEU A 92 -2.30 -0.57 7.56
C LEU A 92 -3.67 -1.03 8.08
N GLU A 93 -3.72 -1.76 9.20
CA GLU A 93 -4.97 -2.20 9.82
C GLU A 93 -5.89 -1.00 10.14
N SER A 94 -5.34 0.06 10.70
CA SER A 94 -6.11 1.25 11.07
C SER A 94 -6.71 1.95 9.85
N LEU A 95 -5.90 2.17 8.81
CA LEU A 95 -6.36 2.82 7.58
C LEU A 95 -7.39 1.95 6.83
N GLN A 96 -7.18 0.63 6.79
CA GLN A 96 -8.15 -0.29 6.19
C GLN A 96 -9.47 -0.29 6.96
N ASN A 97 -9.45 -0.34 8.30
CA ASN A 97 -10.66 -0.26 9.12
C ASN A 97 -11.44 1.05 8.89
N VAL A 98 -10.73 2.18 8.73
CA VAL A 98 -11.36 3.45 8.35
C VAL A 98 -12.02 3.35 6.96
N SER A 99 -11.33 2.78 5.97
CA SER A 99 -11.88 2.64 4.60
C SER A 99 -13.09 1.71 4.53
N LEU A 100 -13.07 0.59 5.26
CA LEU A 100 -14.16 -0.39 5.30
C LEU A 100 -15.40 0.13 6.05
N SER A 101 -15.23 1.16 6.88
CA SER A 101 -16.33 1.87 7.54
C SER A 101 -16.82 3.11 6.77
N SER A 102 -16.25 3.41 5.61
CA SER A 102 -16.75 4.47 4.70
C SER A 102 -17.95 3.97 3.89
N ASP A 103 -18.70 4.90 3.28
CA ASP A 103 -19.85 4.56 2.44
C ASP A 103 -19.45 3.79 1.18
N SER A 104 -18.30 4.10 0.59
CA SER A 104 -17.80 3.43 -0.62
C SER A 104 -17.28 2.02 -0.32
N LYS A 105 -16.77 1.79 0.91
CA LYS A 105 -16.10 0.56 1.34
C LYS A 105 -14.95 0.11 0.42
N ILE A 106 -14.44 1.01 -0.41
CA ILE A 106 -13.31 0.74 -1.29
C ILE A 106 -12.03 0.75 -0.41
N PRO A 107 -11.25 -0.34 -0.38
CA PRO A 107 -10.01 -0.39 0.39
C PRO A 107 -9.01 0.68 -0.05
N ILE A 108 -8.31 1.28 0.90
CA ILE A 108 -7.28 2.26 0.58
C ILE A 108 -6.01 1.56 0.05
N LEU A 109 -5.41 2.08 -1.03
CA LEU A 109 -4.13 1.59 -1.53
C LEU A 109 -2.97 2.29 -0.81
N PHE A 110 -2.08 1.53 -0.17
CA PHE A 110 -0.86 2.08 0.44
C PHE A 110 0.36 1.88 -0.46
N GLY A 111 1.05 2.97 -0.80
CA GLY A 111 2.30 2.96 -1.56
C GLY A 111 3.52 3.16 -0.67
N LEU A 112 4.57 2.37 -0.88
CA LEU A 112 5.85 2.53 -0.19
C LEU A 112 7.02 2.34 -1.15
N ASP A 113 8.00 3.22 -1.08
CA ASP A 113 9.20 3.15 -1.92
C ASP A 113 10.16 2.07 -1.39
N SER A 114 10.11 0.89 -2.01
CA SER A 114 11.02 -0.23 -1.77
C SER A 114 11.99 -0.37 -2.95
N ILE A 115 13.05 0.46 -2.93
CA ILE A 115 13.93 0.70 -4.09
C ILE A 115 15.07 -0.32 -4.17
N HIS A 116 15.53 -0.82 -3.03
CA HIS A 116 16.64 -1.78 -2.95
C HIS A 116 16.45 -2.74 -1.76
N GLY A 117 15.26 -3.33 -1.67
CA GLY A 117 14.76 -3.98 -0.46
C GLY A 117 13.64 -3.16 0.17
N ALA A 118 13.03 -3.69 1.24
CA ALA A 118 11.97 -3.01 1.97
C ALA A 118 12.58 -1.91 2.89
N ASN A 119 13.21 -0.90 2.28
CA ASN A 119 14.11 0.06 2.95
C ASN A 119 13.46 0.95 4.01
N TYR A 120 12.13 1.01 4.07
CA TYR A 120 11.37 1.70 5.13
C TYR A 120 10.82 0.76 6.22
N ILE A 121 11.19 -0.52 6.18
CA ILE A 121 10.94 -1.51 7.22
C ILE A 121 12.25 -1.72 7.99
N GLN A 122 12.23 -1.54 9.30
CA GLN A 122 13.39 -1.81 10.15
C GLN A 122 13.76 -3.29 10.09
N GLU A 123 15.06 -3.58 10.10
CA GLU A 123 15.64 -4.94 10.05
C GLU A 123 15.45 -5.69 8.72
N ALA A 124 14.83 -5.08 7.71
CA ALA A 124 14.74 -5.62 6.36
C ALA A 124 16.10 -5.72 5.67
N VAL A 125 16.21 -6.63 4.69
CA VAL A 125 17.43 -6.82 3.93
C VAL A 125 17.60 -5.67 2.92
N LEU A 126 18.74 -4.98 2.98
CA LEU A 126 19.11 -3.99 1.99
C LEU A 126 20.02 -4.61 0.92
N PHE A 127 19.57 -4.49 -0.33
CA PHE A 127 20.30 -4.94 -1.50
C PHE A 127 21.15 -3.82 -2.11
N PRO A 128 22.10 -4.13 -3.01
CA PRO A 128 22.79 -3.11 -3.78
C PRO A 128 21.80 -2.24 -4.57
N HIS A 129 22.11 -0.95 -4.73
CA HIS A 129 21.28 -0.05 -5.54
C HIS A 129 21.17 -0.51 -7.00
N PRO A 130 20.14 -0.06 -7.75
CA PRO A 130 19.87 -0.51 -9.12
C PRO A 130 21.07 -0.45 -10.08
N VAL A 131 21.97 0.52 -9.93
CA VAL A 131 23.20 0.62 -10.75
C VAL A 131 24.16 -0.55 -10.51
N SER A 132 24.35 -0.97 -9.27
CA SER A 132 25.19 -2.12 -8.91
C SER A 132 24.53 -3.43 -9.33
N MET A 133 23.20 -3.51 -9.21
CA MET A 133 22.42 -4.64 -9.71
C MET A 133 22.58 -4.79 -11.23
N ALA A 134 22.50 -3.69 -11.99
CA ALA A 134 22.74 -3.70 -13.42
C ALA A 134 24.19 -4.13 -13.75
N GLY A 135 25.18 -3.70 -12.97
CA GLY A 135 26.58 -4.10 -13.11
C GLY A 135 26.83 -5.60 -12.96
N SER A 136 25.91 -6.35 -12.35
CA SER A 136 25.99 -7.82 -12.28
C SER A 136 25.66 -8.53 -13.60
N PHE A 137 24.94 -7.85 -14.51
CA PHE A 137 24.36 -8.42 -15.74
C PHE A 137 23.54 -9.72 -15.48
N ASN A 138 22.98 -9.88 -14.28
CA ASN A 138 22.31 -11.10 -13.87
C ASN A 138 20.82 -10.84 -13.55
N LEU A 139 19.96 -11.21 -14.50
CA LEU A 139 18.51 -11.04 -14.37
C LEU A 139 17.89 -11.92 -13.27
N GLU A 140 18.45 -13.10 -13.01
CA GLU A 140 17.95 -14.00 -11.97
C GLU A 140 18.14 -13.40 -10.57
N ILE A 141 19.29 -12.74 -10.33
CA ILE A 141 19.53 -12.04 -9.06
C ILE A 141 18.56 -10.86 -8.93
N ALA A 142 18.38 -10.06 -9.97
CA ALA A 142 17.42 -8.93 -9.94
C ALA A 142 15.99 -9.40 -9.65
N LYS A 143 15.56 -10.51 -10.27
CA LYS A 143 14.27 -11.14 -9.99
C LYS A 143 14.18 -11.62 -8.55
N LYS A 144 15.22 -12.30 -8.04
CA LYS A 144 15.27 -12.80 -6.65
C LYS A 144 15.18 -11.68 -5.63
N VAL A 145 15.85 -10.55 -5.89
CA VAL A 145 15.74 -9.34 -5.06
C VAL A 145 14.31 -8.83 -5.03
N GLY A 146 13.63 -8.75 -6.18
CA GLY A 146 12.21 -8.37 -6.24
C GLY A 146 11.31 -9.33 -5.45
N GLU A 147 11.52 -10.65 -5.58
CA GLU A 147 10.79 -11.65 -4.81
C GLU A 147 10.97 -11.47 -3.28
N ILE A 148 12.21 -11.28 -2.82
CA ILE A 148 12.49 -11.07 -1.39
C ILE A 148 11.90 -9.75 -0.91
N THR A 149 12.09 -8.67 -1.66
CA THR A 149 11.54 -7.34 -1.35
C THR A 149 10.02 -7.36 -1.23
N SER A 150 9.33 -8.17 -2.05
CA SER A 150 7.86 -8.30 -1.99
C SER A 150 7.33 -9.11 -0.81
N LEU A 151 8.18 -9.95 -0.20
CA LEU A 151 7.82 -10.79 0.94
C LEU A 151 8.00 -10.07 2.28
N GLU A 152 8.98 -9.17 2.35
CA GLU A 152 9.29 -8.32 3.51
C GLU A 152 8.26 -7.19 3.68
#